data_AF-A0A382DEW4-F1
#
_entry.id   AF-A0A382DEW4-F1
#
_cell.length_a   1.000
_cell.length_b   1.000
_cell.length_c   1.000
_cell.angle_alpha   90.00
_cell.angle_beta   90.00
_cell.angle_gamma   90.00
#
_symmetry.space_group_name_H-M   'P 1'
#
loop_
_entity.id
_entity.type
_entity.pdbx_description
1 polymer ?
#
loop_
_entity_poly.entity_id
_entity_poly.type
_entity_poly.pdbx_seq_one_letter_code
_entity_poly.pdbx_strand_id
1 'polypeptide(L)'
;MYKKNKSVFYRGQSSSGKGMGIGMLGLGVYLTWTESMAQRFADKQSGGVVQTYKVKRGLNMCDNTSKAFAEAMANLGRKPWEWSHSKEFSGFLTGELKQMGFDGAYTDNPAEGIVIFDKKNVKEIK
;
A
#
# COMPACT_ATOMS: atom_id res chain seq x y z
N MET A 1 12.90 3.35 1.28
CA MET A 1 12.60 4.81 1.18
C MET A 1 11.53 5.35 2.15
N TYR A 2 10.64 4.54 2.75
CA TYR A 2 9.54 5.03 3.62
C TYR A 2 9.98 5.83 4.88
N LYS A 3 11.15 5.51 5.46
CA LYS A 3 11.67 6.17 6.67
C LYS A 3 12.10 7.63 6.45
N LYS A 4 12.36 8.03 5.20
CA LYS A 4 12.91 9.36 4.87
C LYS A 4 11.83 10.44 4.69
N ASN A 5 10.58 10.07 4.43
CA ASN A 5 9.54 11.00 3.97
C ASN A 5 8.78 11.76 5.08
N LYS A 6 9.34 11.86 6.31
CA LYS A 6 8.66 12.45 7.49
C LYS A 6 7.24 11.89 7.75
N SER A 7 6.93 10.73 7.19
CA SER A 7 5.61 10.09 7.16
C SER A 7 4.53 10.81 6.35
N VAL A 8 4.91 11.62 5.35
CA VAL A 8 4.01 12.27 4.40
C VAL A 8 4.01 11.49 3.07
N PHE A 9 2.82 11.21 2.57
CA PHE A 9 2.57 10.45 1.35
C PHE A 9 1.39 11.02 0.59
N TYR A 10 1.22 10.58 -0.66
CA TYR A 10 0.22 11.08 -1.59
C TYR A 10 -0.62 9.93 -2.12
N ARG A 11 -1.84 10.23 -2.55
CA ARG A 11 -2.75 9.27 -3.17
C ARG A 11 -3.57 9.95 -4.26
N GLY A 12 -3.55 9.39 -5.46
CA GLY A 12 -4.52 9.72 -6.50
C GLY A 12 -5.81 8.94 -6.26
N GLN A 13 -6.93 9.65 -6.12
CA GLN A 13 -8.23 9.05 -5.90
C GLN A 13 -9.33 9.78 -6.66
N SER A 14 -10.43 9.10 -6.97
CA SER A 14 -11.64 9.74 -7.48
C SER A 14 -12.16 10.79 -6.51
N SER A 15 -13.02 11.69 -7.00
CA SER A 15 -13.77 12.65 -6.17
C SER A 15 -14.58 11.97 -5.04
N SER A 16 -14.97 10.71 -5.22
CA SER A 16 -15.64 9.87 -4.20
C SER A 16 -14.69 9.17 -3.22
N GLY A 17 -13.37 9.42 -3.29
CA GLY A 17 -12.37 8.88 -2.37
C GLY A 17 -11.88 7.46 -2.70
N LYS A 18 -12.25 6.92 -3.86
CA LYS A 18 -11.78 5.61 -4.32
C LYS A 18 -10.39 5.79 -4.93
N GLY A 19 -9.36 5.17 -4.33
CA GLY A 19 -8.01 5.16 -4.90
C GLY A 19 -7.78 3.95 -5.80
N MET A 20 -6.61 3.93 -6.43
CA MET A 20 -6.12 2.77 -7.17
C MET A 20 -5.00 2.07 -6.41
N GLY A 21 -5.02 0.74 -6.43
CA GLY A 21 -4.00 -0.14 -5.88
C GLY A 21 -4.15 -1.51 -6.53
N ILE A 22 -3.04 -2.13 -6.91
CA ILE A 22 -3.05 -3.37 -7.69
C ILE A 22 -3.25 -4.64 -6.85
N GLY A 23 -3.37 -4.51 -5.52
CA GLY A 23 -3.58 -5.64 -4.59
C GLY A 23 -2.32 -6.46 -4.29
N MET A 24 -1.22 -6.21 -5.00
CA MET A 24 0.04 -6.96 -4.88
C MET A 24 0.64 -6.96 -3.47
N LEU A 25 0.43 -5.89 -2.69
CA LEU A 25 0.96 -5.76 -1.32
C LEU A 25 -0.05 -6.16 -0.24
N GLY A 26 -1.25 -6.58 -0.65
CA GLY A 26 -2.39 -6.80 0.24
C GLY A 26 -3.48 -5.74 0.08
N LEU A 27 -4.44 -5.77 1.01
CA LEU A 27 -5.61 -4.93 1.07
C LEU A 27 -5.39 -3.81 2.09
N GLY A 28 -5.66 -2.57 1.69
CA GLY A 28 -5.50 -1.42 2.57
C GLY A 28 -5.52 -0.08 1.84
N VAL A 29 -4.93 0.93 2.47
CA VAL A 29 -4.77 2.26 1.89
C VAL A 29 -3.44 2.32 1.15
N TYR A 30 -3.51 2.30 -0.18
CA TYR A 30 -2.36 2.48 -1.06
C TYR A 30 -1.96 3.94 -1.14
N LEU A 31 -0.67 4.20 -0.96
CA LEU A 31 -0.05 5.52 -0.95
C LEU A 31 1.28 5.49 -1.70
N THR A 32 1.73 6.64 -2.17
CA THR A 32 3.05 6.81 -2.80
C THR A 32 3.79 7.98 -2.16
N TRP A 33 5.12 7.99 -2.20
CA TRP A 33 5.93 9.08 -1.65
C TRP A 33 6.17 10.21 -2.67
N THR A 34 5.70 10.06 -3.92
CA THR A 34 5.84 11.08 -4.96
C THR A 34 4.47 11.62 -5.40
N GLU A 35 4.32 12.93 -5.35
CA GLU A 35 3.10 13.61 -5.77
C GLU A 35 2.81 13.41 -7.26
N SER A 36 3.85 13.42 -8.10
CA SER A 36 3.71 13.20 -9.55
C SER A 36 3.16 11.81 -9.91
N MET A 37 3.47 10.79 -9.10
CA MET A 37 2.88 9.46 -9.31
C MET A 37 1.43 9.42 -8.84
N ALA A 38 1.12 10.08 -7.72
CA ALA A 38 -0.27 10.24 -7.28
C ALA A 38 -1.10 10.98 -8.33
N GLN A 39 -0.55 12.01 -8.98
CA GLN A 39 -1.20 12.74 -10.07
C GLN A 39 -1.51 11.81 -11.25
N ARG A 40 -0.55 11.00 -11.69
CA ARG A 40 -0.79 10.00 -12.76
C ARG A 40 -1.91 9.01 -12.42
N PHE A 41 -2.13 8.73 -11.14
CA PHE A 41 -3.26 7.91 -10.70
C PHE A 41 -4.58 8.70 -10.65
N ALA A 42 -4.54 9.96 -10.26
CA ALA A 42 -5.69 10.84 -10.34
C ALA A 42 -6.17 11.02 -11.79
N ASP A 43 -5.25 11.25 -12.74
CA ASP A 43 -5.56 11.49 -14.16
C ASP A 43 -6.27 10.31 -14.85
N LYS A 44 -6.12 9.10 -14.32
CA LYS A 44 -6.81 7.88 -14.81
C LYS A 44 -8.24 7.74 -14.29
N GLN A 45 -8.68 8.64 -13.42
CA GLN A 45 -9.98 8.59 -12.77
C GLN A 45 -10.79 9.84 -13.14
N SER A 46 -12.07 9.65 -13.46
CA SER A 46 -12.96 10.79 -13.72
C SER A 46 -13.07 11.67 -12.46
N GLY A 47 -12.70 12.95 -12.58
CA GLY A 47 -12.63 13.87 -11.46
C GLY A 47 -11.59 13.48 -10.40
N GLY A 48 -10.49 12.85 -10.80
CA GLY A 48 -9.42 12.46 -9.91
C GLY A 48 -8.74 13.65 -9.22
N VAL A 49 -8.39 13.46 -7.96
CA VAL A 49 -7.69 14.44 -7.13
C VAL A 49 -6.50 13.78 -6.45
N VAL A 50 -5.46 14.57 -6.19
CA VAL A 50 -4.35 14.17 -5.32
C VAL A 50 -4.67 14.59 -3.89
N GLN A 51 -4.57 13.63 -2.98
CA GLN A 51 -4.72 13.87 -1.54
C GLN A 51 -3.42 13.57 -0.82
N THR A 52 -3.13 14.38 0.20
CA THR A 52 -1.95 14.22 1.04
C THR A 52 -2.32 13.51 2.33
N TYR A 53 -1.49 12.55 2.73
CA TYR A 53 -1.71 11.72 3.90
C TYR A 53 -0.50 11.71 4.81
N LYS A 54 -0.76 11.79 6.11
CA LYS A 54 0.19 11.50 7.16
C LYS A 54 -0.02 10.08 7.67
N VAL A 55 1.02 9.27 7.58
CA VAL A 55 1.05 7.90 8.11
C VAL A 55 1.58 7.93 9.55
N LYS A 56 1.03 7.07 10.41
CA LYS A 56 1.53 6.89 11.79
C LYS A 56 3.03 6.51 11.77
N ARG A 57 3.80 7.06 12.71
CA ARG A 57 5.23 6.72 12.85
C ARG A 57 5.41 5.39 13.58
N GLY A 58 6.51 4.71 13.29
CA GLY A 58 6.89 3.47 13.97
C GLY A 58 6.10 2.23 13.56
N LEU A 59 5.37 2.28 12.43
CA LEU A 59 4.71 1.12 11.87
C LEU A 59 5.74 0.07 11.44
N ASN A 60 5.45 -1.19 11.72
CA ASN A 60 6.24 -2.31 11.24
C ASN A 60 5.85 -2.63 9.80
N MET A 61 6.69 -2.25 8.84
CA MET A 61 6.39 -2.35 7.42
C MET A 61 7.19 -3.48 6.78
N CYS A 62 6.51 -4.39 6.07
CA CYS A 62 7.15 -5.49 5.36
C CYS A 62 7.69 -5.03 4.00
N ASP A 63 8.96 -5.30 3.74
CA ASP A 63 9.54 -5.13 2.41
C ASP A 63 9.08 -6.28 1.50
N ASN A 64 8.56 -5.99 0.31
CA ASN A 64 8.08 -7.02 -0.62
C ASN A 64 9.18 -7.95 -1.15
N THR A 65 10.45 -7.58 -1.00
CA THR A 65 11.61 -8.40 -1.36
C THR A 65 12.18 -9.21 -0.19
N SER A 66 11.63 -9.03 1.03
CA SER A 66 12.13 -9.70 2.23
C SER A 66 11.75 -11.18 2.30
N LYS A 67 12.51 -11.93 3.10
CA LYS A 67 12.19 -13.31 3.46
C LYS A 67 10.80 -13.43 4.12
N ALA A 68 10.42 -12.45 4.95
CA ALA A 68 9.13 -12.45 5.63
C ALA A 68 7.95 -12.33 4.63
N PHE A 69 8.10 -11.50 3.59
CA PHE A 69 7.07 -11.42 2.54
C PHE A 69 6.99 -12.73 1.74
N ALA A 70 8.14 -13.33 1.45
CA ALA A 70 8.18 -14.63 0.77
C ALA A 70 7.54 -15.75 1.60
N GLU A 71 7.74 -15.74 2.91
CA GLU A 71 7.10 -16.66 3.86
C GLU A 71 5.58 -16.45 3.92
N ALA A 72 5.11 -15.20 4.00
CA ALA A 72 3.68 -14.90 3.95
C ALA A 72 3.03 -15.42 2.65
N MET A 73 3.70 -15.28 1.51
CA MET A 73 3.24 -15.83 0.23
C MET A 73 3.27 -17.37 0.23
N ALA A 74 4.31 -17.98 0.81
CA ALA A 74 4.44 -19.43 0.91
C ALA A 74 3.34 -20.05 1.79
N ASN A 75 2.91 -19.38 2.87
CA ASN A 75 1.76 -19.80 3.68
C ASN A 75 0.45 -19.84 2.88
N LEU A 76 0.35 -19.02 1.82
CA LEU A 76 -0.77 -19.05 0.88
C LEU A 76 -0.58 -20.08 -0.25
N GLY A 77 0.46 -20.90 -0.19
CA GLY A 77 0.82 -21.87 -1.24
C GLY A 77 1.34 -21.22 -2.52
N ARG A 78 1.94 -20.02 -2.43
CA ARG A 78 2.36 -19.20 -3.58
C ARG A 78 3.81 -18.77 -3.49
N LYS A 79 4.42 -18.52 -4.65
CA LYS A 79 5.71 -17.84 -4.77
C LYS A 79 5.52 -16.32 -4.72
N PRO A 80 6.56 -15.53 -4.37
CA PRO A 80 6.42 -14.08 -4.23
C PRO A 80 5.88 -13.33 -5.46
N TRP A 81 6.15 -13.84 -6.67
CA TRP A 81 5.67 -13.26 -7.93
C TRP A 81 4.28 -13.75 -8.36
N GLU A 82 3.69 -14.73 -7.67
CA GLU A 82 2.38 -15.33 -8.00
C GLU A 82 1.22 -14.58 -7.32
N TRP A 83 1.27 -13.24 -7.35
CA TRP A 83 0.22 -12.38 -6.82
C TRP A 83 -1.00 -12.31 -7.76
N SER A 84 -2.13 -11.84 -7.24
CA SER A 84 -3.39 -11.75 -7.97
C SER A 84 -4.10 -10.41 -7.73
N HIS A 85 -4.85 -9.94 -8.71
CA HIS A 85 -5.75 -8.78 -8.57
C HIS A 85 -7.02 -9.09 -7.77
N SER A 86 -7.21 -10.35 -7.33
CA SER A 86 -8.40 -10.72 -6.58
C SER A 86 -8.38 -10.11 -5.17
N LYS A 87 -9.55 -9.65 -4.73
CA LYS A 87 -9.72 -9.06 -3.41
C LYS A 87 -9.50 -10.11 -2.32
N GLU A 88 -9.86 -11.35 -2.60
CA GLU A 88 -9.68 -12.51 -1.75
C GLU A 88 -8.19 -12.76 -1.48
N PHE A 89 -7.36 -12.82 -2.53
CA PHE A 89 -5.91 -12.98 -2.39
C PHE A 89 -5.30 -11.84 -1.59
N SER A 90 -5.65 -10.58 -1.94
CA SER A 90 -5.17 -9.40 -1.22
C SER A 90 -5.55 -9.45 0.26
N GLY A 91 -6.76 -9.94 0.57
CA GLY A 91 -7.26 -10.14 1.92
C GLY A 91 -6.48 -11.21 2.70
N PHE A 92 -6.22 -12.37 2.08
CA PHE A 92 -5.43 -13.43 2.72
C PHE A 92 -4.00 -12.99 2.99
N LEU A 93 -3.32 -12.37 2.01
CA LEU A 93 -1.97 -11.84 2.21
C LEU A 93 -1.92 -10.79 3.33
N THR A 94 -2.93 -9.94 3.44
CA THR A 94 -3.04 -8.98 4.54
C THR A 94 -3.18 -9.69 5.88
N GLY A 95 -4.00 -10.75 5.95
CA GLY A 95 -4.18 -11.57 7.14
C GLY A 95 -2.87 -12.17 7.62
N GLU A 96 -2.14 -12.82 6.71
CA GLU A 96 -0.83 -13.43 7.00
C GLU A 96 0.17 -12.38 7.50
N LEU A 97 0.34 -11.27 6.77
CA LEU A 97 1.28 -10.23 7.17
C LEU A 97 0.92 -9.60 8.53
N LYS A 98 -0.38 -9.45 8.84
CA LYS A 98 -0.83 -8.98 10.16
C LYS A 98 -0.54 -10.00 11.27
N GLN A 99 -0.73 -11.29 11.01
CA GLN A 99 -0.38 -12.35 11.97
C GLN A 99 1.13 -12.37 12.26
N MET A 100 1.95 -12.07 11.25
CA MET A 100 3.40 -11.91 11.38
C MET A 100 3.82 -10.57 12.03
N GLY A 101 2.85 -9.71 12.42
CA GLY A 101 3.11 -8.46 13.14
C GLY A 101 3.39 -7.24 12.27
N PHE A 102 3.05 -7.27 10.98
CA PHE A 102 3.19 -6.12 10.09
C PHE A 102 1.93 -5.26 10.03
N ASP A 103 2.12 -3.94 9.99
CA ASP A 103 1.08 -2.92 9.85
C ASP A 103 0.80 -2.54 8.38
N GLY A 104 1.68 -2.96 7.48
CA GLY A 104 1.63 -2.66 6.06
C GLY A 104 2.80 -3.30 5.31
N ALA A 105 2.82 -3.08 4.00
CA ALA A 105 3.89 -3.52 3.12
C ALA A 105 4.31 -2.42 2.16
N TYR A 106 5.54 -2.48 1.63
CA TYR A 106 6.06 -1.50 0.69
C TYR A 106 6.95 -2.13 -0.38
N THR A 107 7.13 -1.37 -1.45
CA THR A 107 8.15 -1.59 -2.47
C THR A 107 9.05 -0.36 -2.57
N ASP A 108 10.19 -0.46 -3.26
CA ASP A 108 10.99 0.71 -3.65
C ASP A 108 10.54 1.32 -4.99
N ASN A 109 9.48 0.79 -5.63
CA ASN A 109 8.87 1.35 -6.83
C ASN A 109 7.72 2.32 -6.47
N PRO A 110 7.80 3.62 -6.78
CA PRO A 110 6.74 4.58 -6.42
C PRO A 110 5.39 4.29 -7.09
N ALA A 111 5.35 3.53 -8.19
CA ALA A 111 4.11 3.13 -8.86
C ALA A 111 3.37 2.01 -8.10
N GLU A 112 4.10 1.18 -7.35
CA GLU A 112 3.52 0.15 -6.49
C GLU A 112 3.30 0.69 -5.07
N GLY A 113 4.23 1.55 -4.62
CA GLY A 113 4.09 2.37 -3.43
C GLY A 113 4.14 1.56 -2.14
N ILE A 114 3.31 1.99 -1.19
CA ILE A 114 3.10 1.35 0.10
C ILE A 114 1.62 1.07 0.30
N VAL A 115 1.29 0.06 1.10
CA VAL A 115 -0.05 -0.18 1.60
C VAL A 115 -0.04 -0.16 3.12
N ILE A 116 -0.98 0.57 3.71
CA ILE A 116 -1.24 0.54 5.15
C ILE A 116 -2.53 -0.25 5.38
N PHE A 117 -2.46 -1.34 6.15
CA PHE A 117 -3.59 -2.27 6.29
C PHE A 117 -4.76 -1.63 7.05
N ASP A 118 -4.46 -0.96 8.16
CA ASP A 118 -5.49 -0.34 9.00
C ASP A 118 -5.61 1.17 8.72
N LYS A 119 -6.80 1.59 8.26
CA LYS A 119 -7.10 3.01 7.95
C LYS A 119 -6.81 3.97 9.11
N LYS A 120 -6.95 3.53 10.37
CA LYS A 120 -6.64 4.35 11.57
C LYS A 120 -5.19 4.86 11.61
N ASN A 121 -4.28 4.19 10.90
CA ASN A 121 -2.87 4.55 10.81
C ASN A 121 -2.59 5.58 9.71
N VAL A 122 -3.62 6.05 8.99
CA VAL A 122 -3.53 7.00 7.89
C VAL A 122 -4.48 8.17 8.14
N LYS A 123 -3.97 9.40 8.09
CA LYS A 123 -4.76 10.62 8.27
C LYS A 123 -4.58 11.53 7.07
N GLU A 124 -5.67 11.92 6.42
CA GLU A 124 -5.65 12.95 5.39
C GLU A 124 -5.23 14.30 6.01
N ILE A 125 -4.37 15.03 5.32
CA ILE A 125 -3.90 16.35 5.73
C ILE A 125 -4.09 17.34 4.58
N LYS A 126 -4.38 18.60 4.95
CA LYS A 126 -4.47 19.73 4.04
C LYS A 126 -3.13 20.45 3.95
#